data_AF-A0A7H0Y2S6-F1
#
_entry.id   AF-A0A7H0Y2S6-F1
#
_cell.length_a   1.000
_cell.length_b   1.000
_cell.length_c   1.000
_cell.angle_alpha   90.00
_cell.angle_beta   90.00
_cell.angle_gamma   90.00
#
_symmetry.space_group_name_H-M   'P 1'
#
loop_
_entity.id
_entity.type
_entity.pdbx_description
1 polymer ?
#
loop_
_entity_poly.entity_id
_entity_poly.type
_entity_poly.pdbx_seq_one_letter_code
_entity_poly.pdbx_strand_id
1 'polypeptide(L)'
;MKKYADWYYVREAENEGLVASMDNIIERNRTDLNKELSAYFINKLPDYDSVFNENESEDVLYAINEYIQENNIDKGEIDFPITEGSDVHLLKITDNLQLKITVADEYYGSGDYSKYIAIDRFIINEYTTEQDVDSLIEFIKKYLNSVR
;
A
#
# COMPACT_ATOMS: atom_id res chain seq x y z
N MET A 1 -5.62 -7.85 -23.91
CA MET A 1 -6.09 -6.87 -22.91
C MET A 1 -4.91 -5.95 -22.58
N LYS A 2 -5.07 -4.63 -22.60
CA LYS A 2 -3.97 -3.69 -22.37
C LYS A 2 -3.73 -3.57 -20.85
N LYS A 3 -2.54 -3.92 -20.37
CA LYS A 3 -2.15 -3.76 -18.96
C LYS A 3 -1.66 -2.32 -18.78
N TYR A 4 -2.27 -1.58 -17.86
CA TYR A 4 -1.83 -0.23 -17.50
C TYR A 4 -0.89 -0.28 -16.29
N ALA A 5 -0.15 0.80 -16.04
CA ALA A 5 0.65 0.94 -14.82
C ALA A 5 -0.27 0.98 -13.58
N ASP A 6 0.22 0.50 -12.44
CA ASP A 6 -0.56 0.40 -11.20
C ASP A 6 -1.14 1.77 -10.78
N TRP A 7 -0.40 2.86 -11.01
CA TRP A 7 -0.88 4.24 -10.80
C TRP A 7 -2.22 4.54 -11.50
N TYR A 8 -2.44 4.02 -12.70
CA TYR A 8 -3.68 4.24 -13.45
C TYR A 8 -4.88 3.67 -12.70
N TYR A 9 -4.73 2.45 -12.16
CA TYR A 9 -5.79 1.79 -11.41
C TYR A 9 -6.05 2.47 -10.06
N VAL A 10 -5.01 2.97 -9.40
CA VAL A 10 -5.17 3.79 -8.18
C VAL A 10 -6.00 5.04 -8.49
N ARG A 11 -5.71 5.75 -9.58
CA ARG A 11 -6.45 6.96 -9.95
C ARG A 11 -7.92 6.69 -10.27
N GLU A 12 -8.22 5.59 -10.96
CA GLU A 12 -9.62 5.21 -11.22
C GLU A 12 -10.35 4.91 -9.90
N ALA A 13 -9.72 4.16 -8.99
CA ALA A 13 -10.29 3.89 -7.67
C ALA A 13 -10.48 5.19 -6.84
N GLU A 14 -9.54 6.13 -6.92
CA GLU A 14 -9.68 7.45 -6.28
C GLU A 14 -10.89 8.22 -6.84
N ASN A 15 -11.10 8.18 -8.15
CA ASN A 15 -12.26 8.83 -8.77
C ASN A 15 -13.58 8.20 -8.34
N GLU A 16 -13.59 6.88 -8.14
CA GLU A 16 -14.79 6.12 -7.75
C GLU A 16 -15.02 6.09 -6.24
N GLY A 17 -14.08 6.61 -5.43
CA GLY A 17 -14.18 6.56 -3.96
C GLY A 17 -13.98 5.14 -3.39
N LEU A 18 -13.15 4.35 -4.08
CA LEU A 18 -12.77 2.97 -3.76
C LEU A 18 -11.37 2.87 -3.15
N VAL A 19 -10.87 3.97 -2.59
CA VAL A 19 -9.62 4.00 -1.82
C VAL A 19 -9.96 4.18 -0.35
N ALA A 20 -9.50 3.26 0.48
CA ALA A 20 -9.64 3.31 1.93
C ALA A 20 -8.32 3.72 2.59
N SER A 21 -8.44 4.44 3.70
CA SER A 21 -7.34 4.95 4.48
C SER A 21 -6.85 3.97 5.53
N MET A 22 -5.53 3.90 5.69
CA MET A 22 -4.88 3.23 6.82
C MET A 22 -4.42 4.25 7.88
N ASP A 23 -4.50 5.55 7.56
CA ASP A 23 -4.21 6.66 8.44
C ASP A 23 -5.41 7.60 8.62
N ASN A 24 -5.23 8.70 9.35
CA ASN A 24 -6.28 9.69 9.58
C ASN A 24 -6.49 10.68 8.42
N ILE A 25 -5.83 10.49 7.26
CA ILE A 25 -5.96 11.36 6.10
C ILE A 25 -7.23 10.99 5.32
N ILE A 26 -8.07 11.99 5.07
CA ILE A 26 -9.39 11.78 4.47
C ILE A 26 -9.31 11.92 2.94
N GLU A 27 -9.73 10.88 2.22
CA GLU A 27 -9.89 10.92 0.77
C GLU A 27 -10.96 11.92 0.30
N ARG A 28 -10.74 12.51 -0.88
CA ARG A 28 -11.67 13.49 -1.47
C ARG A 28 -13.00 12.85 -1.85
N ASN A 29 -12.94 11.76 -2.62
CA ASN A 29 -14.10 10.99 -3.01
C ASN A 29 -14.27 9.84 -2.02
N ARG A 30 -15.49 9.67 -1.51
CA ARG A 30 -15.76 8.67 -0.48
C ARG A 30 -17.10 8.01 -0.69
N THR A 31 -17.11 6.70 -0.55
CA THR A 31 -18.29 5.87 -0.42
C THR A 31 -18.56 5.61 1.06
N ASP A 32 -19.70 5.00 1.40
CA ASP A 32 -19.90 4.59 2.80
C ASP A 32 -19.00 3.39 3.15
N LEU A 33 -18.78 2.50 2.18
CA LEU A 33 -17.89 1.36 2.32
C LEU A 33 -16.44 1.77 2.61
N ASN A 34 -15.85 2.71 1.86
CA ASN A 34 -14.46 3.09 2.12
C ASN A 34 -14.30 3.76 3.50
N LYS A 35 -15.28 4.55 3.96
CA LYS A 35 -15.26 5.16 5.30
C LYS A 35 -15.32 4.09 6.38
N GLU A 36 -16.22 3.11 6.21
CA GLU A 36 -16.39 1.99 7.14
C GLU A 36 -15.11 1.18 7.26
N LEU A 37 -14.54 0.73 6.13
CA LEU A 37 -13.33 -0.09 6.13
C LEU A 37 -12.09 0.68 6.61
N SER A 38 -11.99 1.99 6.30
CA SER A 38 -10.91 2.83 6.86
C SER A 38 -11.01 2.91 8.39
N ALA A 39 -12.22 3.17 8.91
CA ALA A 39 -12.45 3.24 10.34
C ALA A 39 -12.21 1.90 11.02
N TYR A 40 -12.61 0.80 10.39
CA TYR A 40 -12.35 -0.55 10.89
C TYR A 40 -10.85 -0.83 11.01
N PHE A 41 -10.07 -0.53 9.96
CA PHE A 41 -8.61 -0.70 9.98
C PHE A 41 -7.98 0.11 11.11
N ILE A 42 -8.26 1.41 11.19
CA ILE A 42 -7.68 2.32 12.18
C ILE A 42 -8.04 1.88 13.60
N ASN A 43 -9.27 1.41 13.85
CA ASN A 43 -9.65 0.90 15.16
C ASN A 43 -8.90 -0.38 15.57
N LYS A 44 -8.51 -1.22 14.60
CA LYS A 44 -7.78 -2.47 14.85
C LYS A 44 -6.27 -2.26 14.97
N LEU A 45 -5.74 -1.24 14.31
CA LEU A 45 -4.31 -0.90 14.30
C LEU A 45 -4.11 0.62 14.44
N PRO A 46 -4.45 1.22 15.59
CA PRO A 46 -4.56 2.68 15.76
C PRO A 46 -3.23 3.44 15.67
N ASP A 47 -2.12 2.76 15.95
CA ASP A 47 -0.77 3.33 15.94
C ASP A 47 0.06 2.80 14.76
N TYR A 48 -0.60 2.39 13.68
CA TYR A 48 0.10 1.98 12.47
C TYR A 48 0.81 3.17 11.84
N ASP A 49 2.13 3.14 11.85
CA ASP A 49 2.95 4.10 11.14
C ASP A 49 3.27 3.56 9.75
N SER A 50 2.62 4.17 8.75
CA SER A 50 2.57 3.72 7.36
C SER A 50 3.78 4.11 6.52
N VAL A 51 4.71 4.92 7.05
CA VAL A 51 5.86 5.43 6.29
C VAL A 51 7.15 4.85 6.84
N PHE A 52 7.83 4.06 6.02
CA PHE A 52 9.10 3.42 6.32
C PHE A 52 10.25 4.22 5.73
N ASN A 53 11.19 4.64 6.57
CA ASN A 53 12.30 5.49 6.14
C ASN A 53 13.39 4.69 5.41
N GLU A 54 14.43 5.37 4.93
CA GLU A 54 15.56 4.77 4.21
C GLU A 54 16.17 3.55 4.93
N ASN A 55 16.31 3.60 6.27
CA ASN A 55 16.92 2.51 7.04
C ASN A 55 16.01 1.28 7.17
N GLU A 56 14.71 1.46 6.98
CA GLU A 56 13.69 0.40 7.11
C GLU A 56 13.31 -0.17 5.73
N SER A 57 13.47 0.63 4.68
CA SER A 57 12.83 0.35 3.39
C SER A 57 13.35 -0.91 2.70
N GLU A 58 14.65 -1.22 2.80
CA GLU A 58 15.23 -2.44 2.22
C GLU A 58 14.63 -3.70 2.88
N ASP A 59 14.48 -3.71 4.21
CA ASP A 59 13.88 -4.81 4.96
C ASP A 59 12.38 -4.95 4.65
N VAL A 60 11.68 -3.82 4.46
CA VAL A 60 10.29 -3.79 3.99
C VAL A 60 10.15 -4.39 2.59
N LEU A 61 10.99 -4.01 1.62
CA LEU A 61 10.97 -4.58 0.28
C LEU A 61 11.25 -6.08 0.32
N TYR A 62 12.25 -6.50 1.10
CA TYR A 62 12.54 -7.92 1.29
C TYR A 62 11.30 -8.67 1.80
N ALA A 63 10.64 -8.18 2.86
CA ALA A 63 9.47 -8.81 3.44
C ALA A 63 8.26 -8.85 2.48
N ILE A 64 8.04 -7.78 1.71
CA ILE A 64 6.99 -7.72 0.69
C ILE A 64 7.26 -8.75 -0.43
N ASN A 65 8.50 -8.83 -0.90
CA ASN A 65 8.87 -9.75 -1.96
C ASN A 65 8.86 -11.21 -1.47
N GLU A 66 9.21 -11.47 -0.22
CA GLU A 66 9.01 -12.78 0.42
C GLU A 66 7.51 -13.16 0.43
N TYR A 67 6.62 -12.25 0.83
CA TYR A 67 5.17 -12.49 0.76
C TYR A 67 4.68 -12.81 -0.66
N ILE A 68 5.14 -12.06 -1.68
CA ILE A 68 4.81 -12.31 -3.08
C ILE A 68 5.19 -13.73 -3.49
N GLN A 69 6.40 -14.17 -3.13
CA GLN A 69 6.92 -15.50 -3.46
C GLN A 69 6.19 -16.61 -2.69
N GLU A 70 6.04 -16.48 -1.36
CA GLU A 70 5.38 -17.47 -0.50
C GLU A 70 3.93 -17.75 -0.94
N ASN A 71 3.24 -16.72 -1.46
CA ASN A 71 1.84 -16.80 -1.85
C ASN A 71 1.63 -16.99 -3.36
N ASN A 72 2.71 -17.18 -4.13
CA ASN A 72 2.66 -17.35 -5.60
C ASN A 72 1.86 -16.25 -6.32
N ILE A 73 2.02 -15.01 -5.89
CA ILE A 73 1.32 -13.87 -6.49
C ILE A 73 1.97 -13.59 -7.85
N ASP A 74 1.16 -13.49 -8.92
CA ASP A 74 1.62 -13.14 -10.28
C ASP A 74 2.00 -11.65 -10.37
N LYS A 75 3.10 -11.29 -9.70
CA LYS A 75 3.71 -9.96 -9.68
C LYS A 75 5.23 -10.14 -9.71
N GLY A 76 5.91 -9.25 -10.43
CA GLY A 76 7.37 -9.13 -10.32
C GLY A 76 7.77 -8.57 -8.95
N GLU A 77 9.06 -8.68 -8.66
CA GLU A 77 9.67 -8.06 -7.50
C GLU A 77 9.39 -6.54 -7.48
N ILE A 78 9.08 -6.02 -6.29
CA ILE A 78 8.96 -4.59 -6.05
C ILE A 78 10.33 -4.10 -5.56
N ASP A 79 10.85 -3.06 -6.19
CA ASP A 79 12.15 -2.48 -5.88
C ASP A 79 12.08 -0.95 -6.04
N PHE A 80 13.11 -0.24 -5.59
CA PHE A 80 13.27 1.18 -5.86
C PHE A 80 13.34 1.48 -7.36
N PRO A 81 12.85 2.65 -7.79
CA PRO A 81 12.90 3.02 -9.19
C PRO A 81 14.36 3.15 -9.65
N ILE A 82 14.67 2.62 -10.84
CA ILE A 82 16.04 2.62 -11.41
C ILE A 82 16.58 4.04 -11.60
N THR A 83 15.67 4.98 -11.87
CA THR A 83 15.96 6.40 -11.97
C THR A 83 15.24 7.13 -10.87
N GLU A 84 15.80 8.25 -10.44
CA GLU A 84 15.18 9.14 -9.46
C GLU A 84 13.68 9.37 -9.73
N GLY A 85 12.86 9.16 -8.70
CA GLY A 85 11.41 9.30 -8.78
C GLY A 85 10.68 8.47 -7.74
N SER A 86 9.39 8.31 -7.98
CA SER A 86 8.51 7.46 -7.19
C SER A 86 7.67 6.57 -8.09
N ASP A 87 7.52 5.32 -7.65
CA ASP A 87 6.68 4.32 -8.29
C ASP A 87 5.57 3.88 -7.34
N VAL A 88 4.40 3.60 -7.93
CA VAL A 88 3.24 3.06 -7.22
C VAL A 88 3.05 1.62 -7.65
N HIS A 89 2.89 0.74 -6.68
CA HIS A 89 2.61 -0.67 -6.88
C HIS A 89 1.32 -1.06 -6.17
N LEU A 90 0.55 -1.95 -6.81
CA LEU A 90 -0.60 -2.61 -6.21
C LEU A 90 -0.24 -4.07 -5.90
N LEU A 91 -0.31 -4.42 -4.62
CA LEU A 91 -0.10 -5.78 -4.15
C LEU A 91 -1.44 -6.39 -3.77
N LYS A 92 -1.78 -7.52 -4.40
CA LYS A 92 -3.00 -8.25 -4.07
C LYS A 92 -2.87 -8.88 -2.69
N ILE A 93 -3.78 -8.55 -1.77
CA ILE A 93 -3.89 -9.19 -0.45
C ILE A 93 -5.03 -10.22 -0.49
N THR A 94 -6.17 -9.83 -1.05
CA THR A 94 -7.31 -10.73 -1.32
C THR A 94 -7.85 -10.49 -2.73
N ASP A 95 -8.90 -11.22 -3.12
CA ASP A 95 -9.59 -10.97 -4.39
C ASP A 95 -10.28 -9.59 -4.44
N ASN A 96 -10.58 -9.00 -3.29
CA ASN A 96 -11.32 -7.74 -3.16
C ASN A 96 -10.50 -6.59 -2.60
N LEU A 97 -9.24 -6.83 -2.21
CA LEU A 97 -8.39 -5.84 -1.56
C LEU A 97 -6.97 -5.88 -2.13
N GLN A 98 -6.51 -4.71 -2.57
CA GLN A 98 -5.12 -4.50 -3.00
C GLN A 98 -4.46 -3.42 -2.15
N LEU A 99 -3.29 -3.73 -1.61
CA LEU A 99 -2.46 -2.79 -0.88
C LEU A 99 -1.77 -1.84 -1.87
N LYS A 100 -1.86 -0.53 -1.63
CA LYS A 100 -1.09 0.47 -2.37
C LYS A 100 0.25 0.65 -1.67
N ILE A 101 1.32 0.49 -2.44
CA ILE A 101 2.70 0.67 -1.99
C ILE A 101 3.30 1.77 -2.85
N THR A 102 3.77 2.84 -2.22
CA THR A 102 4.55 3.88 -2.90
C THR A 102 6.00 3.71 -2.51
N VAL A 103 6.88 3.56 -3.50
CA VAL A 103 8.33 3.46 -3.31
C VAL A 103 8.94 4.74 -3.88
N ALA A 104 9.70 5.47 -3.08
CA ALA A 104 10.29 6.74 -3.46
C ALA A 104 11.80 6.73 -3.27
N ASP A 105 12.52 7.23 -4.28
CA ASP A 105 13.94 7.51 -4.30
C ASP A 105 14.12 8.83 -5.07
N GLU A 106 13.91 9.96 -4.38
CA GLU A 106 13.80 11.29 -4.99
C GLU A 106 14.92 12.24 -4.51
N TYR A 107 15.54 12.99 -5.43
CA TYR A 107 16.61 13.95 -5.16
C TYR A 107 16.20 15.37 -5.54
N TYR A 108 15.85 16.18 -4.55
CA TYR A 108 15.32 17.53 -4.78
C TYR A 108 16.41 18.60 -5.03
N GLY A 109 17.68 18.21 -5.06
CA GLY A 109 18.81 19.13 -5.22
C GLY A 109 19.35 19.66 -3.90
N SER A 110 20.53 20.26 -3.94
CA SER A 110 21.21 20.84 -2.75
C SER A 110 21.50 19.85 -1.60
N GLY A 111 21.51 18.54 -1.90
CA GLY A 111 21.68 17.49 -0.90
C GLY A 111 20.39 17.08 -0.20
N ASP A 112 19.24 17.62 -0.61
CA ASP A 112 17.92 17.20 -0.14
C ASP A 112 17.47 15.95 -0.92
N TYR A 113 17.06 14.94 -0.18
CA TYR A 113 16.83 13.58 -0.67
C TYR A 113 15.75 12.90 0.15
N SER A 114 14.93 12.08 -0.50
CA SER A 114 13.89 11.28 0.17
C SER A 114 13.87 9.88 -0.40
N LYS A 115 14.29 8.92 0.43
CA LYS A 115 14.13 7.49 0.19
C LYS A 115 13.23 6.89 1.24
N TYR A 116 12.08 6.36 0.83
CA TYR A 116 11.08 5.82 1.74
C TYR A 116 10.09 4.90 1.01
N ILE A 117 9.33 4.15 1.81
CA ILE A 117 8.17 3.37 1.36
C ILE A 117 6.95 3.83 2.15
N ALA A 118 5.85 4.14 1.45
CA ALA A 118 4.57 4.47 2.08
C ALA A 118 3.51 3.41 1.76
N ILE A 119 2.88 2.91 2.82
CA ILE A 119 1.82 1.89 2.79
C ILE A 119 0.65 2.44 3.60
N ASP A 120 0.00 3.46 3.07
CA ASP A 120 -0.98 4.30 3.78
C ASP A 120 -2.43 4.09 3.32
N ARG A 121 -2.63 3.34 2.22
CA ARG A 121 -3.94 3.11 1.60
C ARG A 121 -4.08 1.69 1.08
N PHE A 122 -5.33 1.26 0.95
CA PHE A 122 -5.68 0.07 0.18
C PHE A 122 -6.87 0.36 -0.74
N ILE A 123 -6.86 -0.32 -1.89
CA ILE A 123 -7.91 -0.27 -2.90
C ILE A 123 -8.92 -1.36 -2.59
N ILE A 124 -10.20 -0.99 -2.64
CA ILE A 124 -11.35 -1.87 -2.39
C ILE A 124 -12.21 -2.00 -3.65
N ASN A 125 -13.15 -2.94 -3.63
CA ASN A 125 -14.26 -3.02 -4.57
C ASN A 125 -15.58 -3.11 -3.80
N GLU A 126 -16.71 -3.22 -4.50
CA GLU A 126 -18.05 -3.29 -3.91
C GLU A 126 -18.31 -4.55 -3.05
N TYR A 127 -17.41 -5.53 -3.09
CA TYR A 127 -17.49 -6.80 -2.37
C TYR A 127 -16.51 -6.90 -1.20
N THR A 128 -15.65 -5.89 -0.99
CA THR A 128 -14.67 -5.92 0.10
C THR A 128 -15.36 -5.94 1.46
N THR A 129 -14.90 -6.82 2.35
CA THR A 129 -15.44 -6.97 3.70
C THR A 129 -14.41 -6.67 4.79
N GLU A 130 -14.85 -6.62 6.04
CA GLU A 130 -13.96 -6.56 7.20
C GLU A 130 -12.98 -7.75 7.27
N GLN A 131 -13.33 -8.93 6.73
CA GLN A 131 -12.41 -10.08 6.69
C GLN A 131 -11.26 -9.88 5.71
N ASP A 132 -11.49 -9.17 4.60
CA ASP A 132 -10.41 -8.76 3.70
C ASP A 132 -9.44 -7.82 4.43
N VAL A 133 -9.98 -6.90 5.24
CA VAL A 133 -9.17 -5.98 6.06
C VAL A 133 -8.44 -6.73 7.18
N ASP A 134 -9.05 -7.74 7.81
CA ASP A 134 -8.37 -8.59 8.79
C ASP A 134 -7.17 -9.32 8.14
N SER A 135 -7.30 -9.78 6.89
CA SER A 135 -6.21 -10.39 6.12
C SER A 135 -5.07 -9.40 5.84
N LEU A 136 -5.40 -8.15 5.53
CA LEU A 136 -4.41 -7.07 5.41
C LEU A 136 -3.68 -6.83 6.74
N ILE A 137 -4.40 -6.81 7.86
CA ILE A 137 -3.80 -6.61 9.19
C ILE A 137 -2.88 -7.78 9.55
N GLU A 138 -3.25 -9.02 9.21
CA GLU A 138 -2.39 -10.19 9.39
C GLU A 138 -1.11 -10.09 8.56
N PHE A 139 -1.20 -9.66 7.30
CA PHE A 139 -0.04 -9.37 6.47
C PHE A 139 0.89 -8.35 7.15
N ILE A 140 0.36 -7.20 7.59
CA ILE A 140 1.15 -6.15 8.24
C ILE A 140 1.84 -6.69 9.50
N LYS A 141 1.10 -7.40 10.35
CA LYS A 141 1.64 -7.96 11.60
C LYS A 141 2.72 -9.00 11.36
N LYS A 142 2.58 -9.81 10.32
CA LYS A 142 3.51 -10.91 10.02
C LYS A 142 4.78 -10.40 9.33
N TYR A 143 4.66 -9.49 8.37
CA TYR A 143 5.76 -9.11 7.48
C TYR A 143 6.34 -7.72 7.76
N LEU A 144 5.53 -6.75 8.19
CA LEU A 144 5.98 -5.36 8.31
C LEU A 144 6.32 -4.97 9.75
N ASN A 145 5.59 -5.48 10.75
CA ASN A 145 5.88 -5.16 12.15
C ASN A 145 7.21 -5.71 12.65
N SER A 146 7.80 -6.71 11.97
CA SER A 146 9.14 -7.21 12.30
C SER A 146 10.27 -6.28 11.88
N VAL A 147 9.97 -5.27 11.06
CA VAL A 147 10.97 -4.30 10.58
C VAL A 147 11.23 -3.19 11.62
N ARG A 148 10.41 -3.11 12.68
CA ARG A 148 10.46 -2.05 13.71
C ARG A 148 10.63 -2.57 15.13
#